data_AF-A0A8S8XNY8-F1
#
_entry.id   AF-A0A8S8XNY8-F1
#
_cell.length_a   1.000
_cell.length_b   1.000
_cell.length_c   1.000
_cell.angle_alpha   90.00
_cell.angle_beta   90.00
_cell.angle_gamma   90.00
#
_symmetry.space_group_name_H-M   'P 1'
#
loop_
_entity.id
_entity.type
_entity.pdbx_description
1 polymer ?
#
loop_
_entity_poly.entity_id
_entity_poly.type
_entity_poly.pdbx_seq_one_letter_code
_entity_poly.pdbx_strand_id
1 'polypeptide(L)'
;MYPETDIPTQSIDNQKWQSIIDNLPMTDAQRQARMDNYEVSADQKEQILAKELDDQFVDFHSDLPAKAWATVLLENDGVDPRLSSLVLTAKEEGELTREAINLVIAHFSNSLPTYEEIVAYAEQQGLKPADESDLVGIIESVIAERLDFVKERGLGAIGPLMGVVMQQAGAADGKAVSALLKQAINEVTK
;
A
#
# COMPACT_ATOMS: atom_id res chain seq x y z
N MET A 1 1.83 -56.06 -12.69
CA MET A 1 2.27 -54.94 -13.54
C MET A 1 3.28 -55.48 -14.54
N TYR A 2 3.19 -55.08 -15.81
CA TYR A 2 4.13 -55.41 -16.89
C TYR A 2 4.57 -54.11 -17.59
N PRO A 3 5.75 -54.07 -18.25
CA PRO A 3 6.21 -52.89 -18.98
C PRO A 3 5.23 -52.50 -20.11
N GLU A 4 5.02 -51.19 -20.27
CA GLU A 4 4.27 -50.63 -21.40
C GLU A 4 5.09 -50.78 -22.68
N THR A 5 4.65 -51.62 -23.61
CA THR A 5 5.41 -51.98 -24.82
C THR A 5 5.23 -50.97 -25.94
N ASP A 6 4.18 -50.15 -25.89
CA ASP A 6 3.89 -49.16 -26.92
C ASP A 6 4.73 -47.88 -26.75
N ILE A 7 5.42 -47.72 -25.60
CA ILE A 7 6.27 -46.57 -25.29
C ILE A 7 7.75 -47.00 -25.32
N PRO A 8 8.60 -46.42 -26.19
CA PRO A 8 10.01 -46.75 -26.22
C PRO A 8 10.73 -46.25 -24.96
N THR A 9 11.80 -46.95 -24.58
CA THR A 9 12.63 -46.52 -23.44
C THR A 9 13.31 -45.19 -23.75
N GLN A 10 13.19 -44.23 -22.83
CA GLN A 10 13.89 -42.96 -22.92
C GLN A 10 15.09 -42.94 -21.98
N SER A 11 16.28 -42.79 -22.52
CA SER A 11 17.47 -42.50 -21.73
C SER A 11 17.51 -41.01 -21.37
N ILE A 12 17.77 -40.71 -20.10
CA ILE A 12 18.05 -39.35 -19.64
C ILE A 12 19.56 -39.23 -19.49
N ASP A 13 20.19 -38.43 -20.34
CA ASP A 13 21.63 -38.19 -20.24
C ASP A 13 21.96 -37.24 -19.09
N ASN A 14 23.23 -37.24 -18.68
CA ASN A 14 23.72 -36.43 -17.56
C ASN A 14 23.60 -34.93 -17.83
N GLN A 15 23.67 -34.48 -19.08
CA GLN A 15 23.57 -33.07 -19.43
C GLN A 15 22.14 -32.56 -19.20
N LYS A 16 21.15 -33.31 -19.69
CA LYS A 16 19.73 -33.05 -19.45
C LYS A 16 19.40 -33.12 -17.96
N TRP A 17 19.93 -34.11 -17.25
CA TRP A 17 19.73 -34.25 -15.81
C TRP A 17 20.28 -33.05 -15.04
N GLN A 18 21.52 -32.65 -15.32
CA GLN A 18 22.16 -31.51 -14.65
C GLN A 18 21.44 -30.19 -14.97
N SER A 19 21.04 -29.99 -16.23
CA SER A 19 20.26 -28.81 -16.62
C SER A 19 18.94 -28.70 -15.86
N ILE A 20 18.29 -29.81 -15.50
CA ILE A 20 17.06 -29.76 -14.69
C ILE A 20 17.40 -29.35 -13.25
N ILE A 21 18.42 -29.97 -12.65
CA ILE A 21 18.85 -29.66 -11.28
C ILE A 21 19.22 -28.18 -11.14
N ASP A 22 19.96 -27.64 -12.10
CA ASP A 22 20.46 -26.26 -12.07
C ASP A 22 19.34 -25.21 -12.28
N ASN A 23 18.16 -25.64 -12.72
CA ASN A 23 17.01 -24.76 -13.02
C ASN A 23 15.76 -25.16 -12.22
N LEU A 24 15.93 -25.86 -11.09
CA LEU A 24 14.82 -26.13 -10.20
C LEU A 24 14.29 -24.81 -9.61
N PRO A 25 12.95 -24.64 -9.52
CA PRO A 25 12.39 -23.52 -8.79
C PRO A 25 12.79 -23.59 -7.32
N MET A 26 12.67 -22.46 -6.63
CA MET A 26 12.87 -22.43 -5.18
C MET A 26 11.92 -23.39 -4.48
N THR A 27 12.47 -24.13 -3.52
CA THR A 27 11.71 -24.92 -2.54
C THR A 27 10.93 -24.02 -1.59
N ASP A 28 9.93 -24.56 -0.91
CA ASP A 28 9.12 -23.83 0.08
C ASP A 28 9.99 -23.19 1.17
N ALA A 29 11.02 -23.90 1.65
CA ALA A 29 11.95 -23.38 2.65
C ALA A 29 12.77 -22.18 2.10
N GLN A 30 13.16 -22.20 0.83
CA GLN A 30 13.85 -21.09 0.18
C GLN A 30 12.92 -19.91 -0.05
N ARG A 31 11.66 -20.15 -0.47
CA ARG A 31 10.64 -19.10 -0.63
C ARG A 31 10.33 -18.42 0.71
N GLN A 32 10.18 -19.20 1.78
CA GLN A 32 10.02 -18.72 3.14
C GLN A 32 11.20 -17.83 3.57
N ALA A 33 12.44 -18.33 3.41
CA ALA A 33 13.64 -17.58 3.75
C ALA A 33 13.79 -16.30 2.92
N ARG A 34 13.36 -16.30 1.65
CA ARG A 34 13.32 -15.09 0.81
C ARG A 34 12.38 -14.05 1.40
N MET A 35 11.19 -14.47 1.83
CA MET A 35 10.21 -13.58 2.45
C MET A 35 10.62 -13.08 3.85
N ASP A 36 11.53 -13.78 4.55
CA ASP A 36 12.10 -13.33 5.82
C ASP A 36 12.93 -12.05 5.72
N ASN A 37 13.35 -11.66 4.52
CA ASN A 37 14.08 -10.41 4.29
C ASN A 37 13.20 -9.16 4.28
N TYR A 38 11.88 -9.32 4.34
CA TYR A 38 10.92 -8.21 4.29
C TYR A 38 10.20 -8.05 5.62
N GLU A 39 9.94 -6.79 6.00
CA GLU A 39 9.24 -6.44 7.24
C GLU A 39 7.72 -6.67 7.14
N VAL A 40 7.26 -7.86 6.76
CA VAL A 40 5.84 -8.25 6.70
C VAL A 40 5.41 -9.00 7.98
N SER A 41 4.11 -9.03 8.28
CA SER A 41 3.62 -9.85 9.40
C SER A 41 3.74 -11.36 9.08
N ALA A 42 3.75 -12.21 10.12
CA ALA A 42 3.77 -13.66 9.93
C ALA A 42 2.56 -14.16 9.13
N ASP A 43 1.37 -13.61 9.44
CA ASP A 43 0.13 -13.90 8.73
C ASP A 43 0.17 -13.47 7.26
N GLN A 44 0.65 -12.25 6.97
CA GLN A 44 0.82 -11.79 5.59
C GLN A 44 1.76 -12.71 4.81
N LYS A 45 2.86 -13.13 5.43
CA LYS A 45 3.83 -14.02 4.80
C LYS A 45 3.24 -15.40 4.50
N GLU A 46 2.54 -15.98 5.46
CA GLU A 46 1.84 -17.25 5.29
C GLU A 46 0.83 -17.18 4.14
N GLN A 47 0.02 -16.12 4.08
CA GLN A 47 -0.96 -15.93 3.01
C GLN A 47 -0.32 -15.73 1.64
N ILE A 48 0.76 -14.93 1.55
CA ILE A 48 1.48 -14.70 0.28
C ILE A 48 2.04 -16.02 -0.25
N LEU A 49 2.69 -16.82 0.60
CA LEU A 49 3.28 -18.09 0.21
C LEU A 49 2.21 -19.13 -0.13
N ALA A 50 1.13 -19.21 0.65
CA ALA A 50 0.02 -20.14 0.40
C ALA A 50 -0.70 -19.86 -0.94
N LYS A 51 -0.67 -18.61 -1.40
CA LYS A 51 -1.23 -18.17 -2.69
C LYS A 51 -0.20 -18.13 -3.82
N GLU A 52 1.05 -18.52 -3.56
CA GLU A 52 2.17 -18.44 -4.54
C GLU A 52 2.38 -17.02 -5.11
N LEU A 53 2.09 -15.99 -4.30
CA LEU A 53 2.25 -14.57 -4.69
C LEU A 53 3.63 -14.01 -4.37
N ASP A 54 4.55 -14.81 -3.85
CA ASP A 54 5.86 -14.35 -3.37
C ASP A 54 6.77 -13.85 -4.50
N ASP A 55 6.67 -14.42 -5.70
CA ASP A 55 7.37 -13.88 -6.87
C ASP A 55 6.84 -12.48 -7.24
N GLN A 56 5.52 -12.30 -7.31
CA GLN A 56 4.91 -10.99 -7.56
C GLN A 56 5.22 -9.99 -6.46
N PHE A 57 5.23 -10.43 -5.20
CA PHE A 57 5.60 -9.59 -4.08
C PHE A 57 7.02 -9.04 -4.27
N VAL A 58 7.99 -9.91 -4.50
CA VAL A 58 9.40 -9.54 -4.62
C VAL A 58 9.66 -8.68 -5.87
N ASP A 59 9.10 -9.05 -7.01
CA ASP A 59 9.35 -8.38 -8.29
C ASP A 59 8.78 -6.95 -8.33
N PHE A 60 7.67 -6.68 -7.63
CA PHE A 60 6.95 -5.40 -7.66
C PHE A 60 6.99 -4.60 -6.35
N HIS A 61 7.74 -5.08 -5.35
CA HIS A 61 7.92 -4.36 -4.09
C HIS A 61 8.68 -3.04 -4.27
N SER A 62 9.74 -3.02 -5.09
CA SER A 62 10.64 -1.88 -5.26
C SER A 62 11.02 -1.23 -3.90
N ASP A 63 10.64 0.04 -3.69
CA ASP A 63 10.88 0.81 -2.47
C ASP A 63 9.60 1.01 -1.63
N LEU A 64 8.53 0.28 -1.94
CA LEU A 64 7.25 0.41 -1.27
C LEU A 64 7.32 -0.11 0.18
N PRO A 65 6.52 0.41 1.12
CA PRO A 65 6.47 -0.15 2.47
C PRO A 65 5.99 -1.61 2.43
N ALA A 66 6.83 -2.56 2.86
CA ALA A 66 6.60 -4.00 2.70
C ALA A 66 5.23 -4.48 3.22
N LYS A 67 4.80 -4.00 4.39
CA LYS A 67 3.48 -4.33 4.96
C LYS A 67 2.32 -3.79 4.13
N ALA A 68 2.43 -2.56 3.62
CA ALA A 68 1.39 -1.95 2.82
C ALA A 68 1.29 -2.67 1.48
N TRP A 69 2.44 -2.97 0.85
CA TRP A 69 2.49 -3.75 -0.38
C TRP A 69 1.88 -5.15 -0.21
N ALA A 70 2.24 -5.86 0.87
CA ALA A 70 1.67 -7.16 1.18
C ALA A 70 0.14 -7.11 1.29
N THR A 71 -0.41 -6.11 1.98
CA THR A 71 -1.86 -5.93 2.10
C THR A 71 -2.50 -5.67 0.74
N VAL A 72 -1.98 -4.72 -0.05
CA VAL A 72 -2.55 -4.39 -1.36
C VAL A 72 -2.51 -5.57 -2.31
N LEU A 73 -1.40 -6.31 -2.35
CA LEU A 73 -1.24 -7.50 -3.17
C LEU A 73 -2.23 -8.62 -2.76
N LEU A 74 -2.39 -8.87 -1.45
CA LEU A 74 -3.31 -9.89 -0.94
C LEU A 74 -4.78 -9.56 -1.19
N GLU A 75 -5.15 -8.27 -1.08
CA GLU A 75 -6.52 -7.79 -1.31
C GLU A 75 -6.91 -7.76 -2.79
N ASN A 76 -5.92 -7.61 -3.69
CA ASN A 76 -6.13 -7.48 -5.13
C ASN A 76 -5.53 -8.67 -5.90
N ASP A 77 -5.60 -9.86 -5.29
CA ASP A 77 -5.21 -11.13 -5.92
C ASP A 77 -5.96 -11.34 -7.24
N GLY A 78 -5.22 -11.57 -8.32
CA GLY A 78 -5.72 -11.68 -9.69
C GLY A 78 -5.75 -10.37 -10.49
N VAL A 79 -5.39 -9.24 -9.88
CA VAL A 79 -5.09 -7.99 -10.61
C VAL A 79 -3.61 -7.96 -10.98
N ASP A 80 -3.27 -7.29 -12.09
CA ASP A 80 -1.88 -7.12 -12.48
C ASP A 80 -1.09 -6.36 -11.39
N PRO A 81 -0.05 -6.96 -10.80
CA PRO A 81 0.69 -6.36 -9.68
C PRO A 81 1.37 -5.04 -10.06
N ARG A 82 1.60 -4.77 -11.36
CA ARG A 82 2.09 -3.47 -11.84
C ARG A 82 1.12 -2.35 -11.51
N LEU A 83 -0.17 -2.57 -11.73
CA LEU A 83 -1.20 -1.58 -11.39
C LEU A 83 -1.23 -1.33 -9.89
N SER A 84 -1.29 -2.41 -9.09
CA SER A 84 -1.32 -2.31 -7.63
C SER A 84 -0.09 -1.60 -7.05
N SER A 85 1.09 -1.89 -7.58
CA SER A 85 2.35 -1.23 -7.20
C SER A 85 2.34 0.25 -7.57
N LEU A 86 1.86 0.60 -8.77
CA LEU A 86 1.76 1.98 -9.24
C LEU A 86 0.78 2.82 -8.41
N VAL A 87 -0.38 2.25 -8.08
CA VAL A 87 -1.38 2.90 -7.21
C VAL A 87 -0.83 3.09 -5.79
N LEU A 88 -0.15 2.09 -5.24
CA LEU A 88 0.47 2.24 -3.92
C LEU A 88 1.58 3.29 -3.95
N THR A 89 2.36 3.39 -5.03
CA THR A 89 3.36 4.44 -5.23
C THR A 89 2.71 5.83 -5.20
N ALA A 90 1.65 6.05 -5.98
CA ALA A 90 0.92 7.31 -5.99
C ALA A 90 0.36 7.67 -4.59
N LYS A 91 -0.05 6.67 -3.79
CA LYS A 91 -0.44 6.89 -2.40
C LYS A 91 0.75 7.29 -1.50
N GLU A 92 1.92 6.67 -1.66
CA GLU A 92 3.10 7.05 -0.87
C GLU A 92 3.63 8.45 -1.25
N GLU A 93 3.38 8.90 -2.48
CA GLU A 93 3.71 10.24 -2.96
C GLU A 93 2.63 11.29 -2.62
N GLY A 94 1.54 10.89 -1.95
CA GLY A 94 0.50 11.81 -1.50
C GLY A 94 -0.54 12.19 -2.56
N GLU A 95 -0.57 11.51 -3.70
CA GLU A 95 -1.55 11.74 -4.77
C GLU A 95 -2.89 11.01 -4.53
N LEU A 96 -2.90 10.09 -3.56
CA LEU A 96 -4.06 9.26 -3.22
C LEU A 96 -4.21 9.13 -1.70
N THR A 97 -5.46 9.13 -1.24
CA THR A 97 -5.78 8.65 0.11
C THR A 97 -5.65 7.14 0.22
N ARG A 98 -5.51 6.63 1.44
CA ARG A 98 -5.43 5.18 1.70
C ARG A 98 -6.71 4.47 1.26
N GLU A 99 -7.85 5.10 1.47
CA GLU A 99 -9.18 4.58 1.15
C GLU A 99 -9.41 4.51 -0.37
N ALA A 100 -8.69 5.32 -1.14
CA ALA A 100 -8.79 5.34 -2.60
C ALA A 100 -8.09 4.16 -3.29
N ILE A 101 -7.11 3.50 -2.65
CA ILE A 101 -6.27 2.48 -3.28
C ILE A 101 -7.10 1.42 -4.00
N ASN A 102 -8.00 0.73 -3.29
CA ASN A 102 -8.78 -0.37 -3.86
C ASN A 102 -9.82 0.13 -4.87
N LEU A 103 -10.32 1.36 -4.73
CA LEU A 103 -11.25 1.96 -5.70
C LEU A 103 -10.55 2.18 -7.04
N VAL A 104 -9.36 2.77 -7.02
CA VAL A 104 -8.55 3.04 -8.21
C VAL A 104 -8.11 1.72 -8.87
N ILE A 105 -7.64 0.75 -8.09
CA ILE A 105 -7.27 -0.57 -8.61
C ILE A 105 -8.47 -1.24 -9.28
N ALA A 106 -9.65 -1.21 -8.65
CA ALA A 106 -10.86 -1.80 -9.22
C ALA A 106 -11.25 -1.13 -10.54
N HIS A 107 -11.16 0.22 -10.62
CA HIS A 107 -11.46 0.98 -11.82
C HIS A 107 -10.57 0.57 -13.00
N PHE A 108 -9.26 0.44 -12.75
CA PHE A 108 -8.28 0.14 -13.78
C PHE A 108 -7.95 -1.35 -13.92
N SER A 109 -8.63 -2.25 -13.20
CA SER A 109 -8.31 -3.69 -13.10
C SER A 109 -8.12 -4.44 -14.42
N ASN A 110 -8.73 -3.97 -15.51
CA ASN A 110 -8.63 -4.57 -16.86
C ASN A 110 -7.76 -3.76 -17.82
N SER A 111 -6.95 -2.85 -17.30
CA SER A 111 -6.10 -1.93 -18.06
C SER A 111 -4.80 -1.66 -17.31
N LEU A 112 -3.81 -1.11 -18.02
CA LEU A 112 -2.56 -0.66 -17.41
C LEU A 112 -2.43 0.84 -17.69
N PRO A 113 -3.06 1.70 -16.86
CA PRO A 113 -2.91 3.14 -16.99
C PRO A 113 -1.47 3.55 -16.70
N THR A 114 -1.12 4.72 -17.22
CA THR A 114 0.05 5.48 -16.81
C THR A 114 -0.13 6.05 -15.41
N TYR A 115 0.98 6.47 -14.79
CA TYR A 115 0.95 7.12 -13.49
C TYR A 115 0.09 8.40 -13.52
N GLU A 116 0.25 9.20 -14.58
CA GLU A 116 -0.48 10.44 -14.78
C GLU A 116 -1.99 10.21 -14.92
N GLU A 117 -2.42 9.12 -15.57
CA GLU A 117 -3.83 8.77 -15.67
C GLU A 117 -4.44 8.38 -14.31
N ILE A 118 -3.68 7.69 -13.45
CA ILE A 118 -4.09 7.37 -12.09
C ILE A 118 -4.28 8.65 -11.27
N VAL A 119 -3.31 9.56 -11.31
CA VAL A 119 -3.37 10.83 -10.58
C VAL A 119 -4.50 11.72 -11.09
N ALA A 120 -4.66 11.84 -12.41
CA ALA A 120 -5.74 12.61 -13.01
C ALA A 120 -7.13 12.06 -12.63
N TYR A 121 -7.27 10.72 -12.60
CA TYR A 121 -8.49 10.08 -12.13
C TYR A 121 -8.75 10.39 -10.64
N ALA A 122 -7.72 10.29 -9.81
CA ALA A 122 -7.80 10.59 -8.39
C ALA A 122 -8.27 12.02 -8.12
N GLU A 123 -7.70 13.00 -8.81
CA GLU A 123 -8.07 14.40 -8.70
C GLU A 123 -9.52 14.64 -9.15
N GLN A 124 -9.92 14.11 -10.31
CA GLN A 124 -11.28 14.25 -10.84
C GLN A 124 -12.34 13.64 -9.93
N GLN A 125 -12.00 12.58 -9.20
CA GLN A 125 -12.90 11.90 -8.26
C GLN A 125 -12.78 12.40 -6.82
N GLY A 126 -11.93 13.41 -6.54
CA GLY A 126 -11.73 13.93 -5.19
C GLY A 126 -11.11 12.92 -4.23
N LEU A 127 -10.26 12.04 -4.74
CA LEU A 127 -9.59 10.96 -4.00
C LEU A 127 -8.18 11.34 -3.52
N LYS A 128 -7.68 12.51 -3.93
CA LYS A 128 -6.43 13.10 -3.46
C LYS A 128 -6.62 13.66 -2.04
N PRO A 129 -5.62 13.52 -1.14
CA PRO A 129 -5.61 14.23 0.12
C PRO A 129 -5.72 15.74 -0.10
N ALA A 130 -6.35 16.47 0.83
CA ALA A 130 -6.28 17.93 0.80
C ALA A 130 -4.82 18.39 0.94
N ASP A 131 -4.41 19.38 0.14
CA ASP A 131 -3.05 19.90 0.17
C ASP A 131 -2.68 20.36 1.59
N GLU A 132 -1.45 20.10 2.02
CA GLU A 132 -0.98 20.50 3.36
C GLU A 132 -1.13 22.01 3.62
N SER A 133 -1.01 22.84 2.58
CA SER A 133 -1.25 24.29 2.67
C SER A 133 -2.72 24.61 2.98
N ASP A 134 -3.65 23.89 2.38
CA ASP A 134 -5.08 24.05 2.65
C ASP A 134 -5.40 23.56 4.08
N LEU A 135 -4.75 22.47 4.51
CA LEU A 135 -4.92 21.93 5.84
C LEU A 135 -4.42 22.88 6.94
N VAL A 136 -3.26 23.53 6.75
CA VAL A 136 -2.75 24.54 7.70
C VAL A 136 -3.73 25.72 7.79
N GLY A 137 -4.21 26.25 6.65
CA GLY A 137 -5.18 27.35 6.64
C GLY A 137 -6.51 26.99 7.31
N ILE A 138 -7.00 25.76 7.13
CA ILE A 138 -8.19 25.23 7.81
C ILE A 138 -7.95 25.11 9.33
N ILE A 139 -6.80 24.60 9.75
CA ILE A 139 -6.47 24.47 11.18
C ILE A 139 -6.39 25.85 11.84
N GLU A 140 -5.71 26.80 11.20
CA GLU A 140 -5.61 28.18 11.70
C GLU A 140 -6.98 28.85 11.82
N SER A 141 -7.86 28.68 10.82
CA SER A 141 -9.21 29.24 10.86
C SER A 141 -10.06 28.63 11.98
N VAL A 142 -10.03 27.30 12.14
CA VAL A 142 -10.76 26.59 13.21
C VAL A 142 -10.25 26.99 14.60
N ILE A 143 -8.94 27.17 14.77
CA ILE A 143 -8.36 27.65 16.03
C ILE A 143 -8.75 29.10 16.28
N ALA A 144 -8.74 29.96 15.27
CA ALA A 144 -9.14 31.36 15.40
C ALA A 144 -10.62 31.50 15.81
N GLU A 145 -11.51 30.69 15.24
CA GLU A 145 -12.93 30.66 15.59
C GLU A 145 -13.18 30.17 17.03
N ARG A 146 -12.29 29.35 17.59
CA ARG A 146 -12.43 28.72 18.91
C ARG A 146 -11.27 29.04 19.85
N LEU A 147 -10.70 30.22 19.72
CA LEU A 147 -9.45 30.59 20.38
C LEU A 147 -9.56 30.53 21.91
N ASP A 148 -10.67 31.00 22.48
CA ASP A 148 -10.91 30.95 23.92
C ASP A 148 -10.99 29.52 24.45
N PHE A 149 -11.64 28.62 23.69
CA PHE A 149 -11.73 27.20 24.02
C PHE A 149 -10.35 26.52 23.97
N VAL A 150 -9.52 26.86 22.99
CA VAL A 150 -8.15 26.34 22.87
C VAL A 150 -7.29 26.84 24.03
N LYS A 151 -7.38 28.12 24.41
CA LYS A 151 -6.65 28.68 25.55
C LYS A 151 -7.05 28.04 26.88
N GLU A 152 -8.33 27.73 27.07
CA GLU A 152 -8.83 27.09 28.29
C GLU A 152 -8.40 25.62 28.39
N ARG A 153 -8.45 24.87 27.29
CA ARG A 153 -8.23 23.41 27.29
C ARG A 153 -6.82 22.95 26.89
N GLY A 154 -6.02 23.81 26.27
CA GLY A 154 -4.71 23.46 25.74
C GLY A 154 -4.77 22.23 24.81
N LEU A 155 -3.86 21.29 25.03
CA LEU A 155 -3.82 20.01 24.31
C LEU A 155 -5.11 19.17 24.43
N GLY A 156 -5.95 19.42 25.45
CA GLY A 156 -7.28 18.79 25.58
C GLY A 156 -8.27 19.20 24.49
N ALA A 157 -7.99 20.25 23.71
CA ALA A 157 -8.81 20.69 22.58
C ALA A 157 -8.62 19.83 21.31
N ILE A 158 -7.58 18.98 21.24
CA ILE A 158 -7.26 18.19 20.04
C ILE A 158 -8.43 17.29 19.62
N GLY A 159 -8.99 16.49 20.53
CA GLY A 159 -10.07 15.57 20.20
C GLY A 159 -11.32 16.27 19.66
N PRO A 160 -11.85 17.30 20.36
CA PRO A 160 -13.00 18.07 19.90
C PRO A 160 -12.77 18.83 18.58
N LEU A 161 -11.56 19.35 18.33
CA LEU A 161 -11.25 20.08 17.11
C LEU A 161 -10.94 19.17 15.92
N MET A 162 -10.44 17.95 16.17
CA MET A 162 -10.15 16.97 15.12
C MET A 162 -11.35 16.74 14.21
N GLY A 163 -12.55 16.54 14.79
CA GLY A 163 -13.76 16.30 13.99
C GLY A 163 -14.15 17.48 13.10
N VAL A 164 -13.93 18.72 13.58
CA VAL A 164 -14.25 19.94 12.83
C VAL A 164 -13.27 20.14 11.68
N VAL A 165 -11.96 19.97 11.96
CA VAL A 165 -10.91 20.08 10.94
C VAL A 165 -11.08 18.99 9.88
N MET A 166 -11.30 17.74 10.28
CA MET A 166 -11.56 16.63 9.35
C MET A 166 -12.79 16.87 8.47
N GLN A 167 -13.83 17.52 9.00
CA GLN A 167 -15.03 17.85 8.22
C GLN A 167 -14.76 18.93 7.16
N GLN A 168 -13.89 19.90 7.47
CA GLN A 168 -13.53 20.98 6.52
C GLN A 168 -12.43 20.57 5.55
N ALA A 169 -11.46 19.76 6.00
CA ALA A 169 -10.33 19.28 5.21
C ALA A 169 -10.68 18.10 4.29
N GLY A 170 -11.87 17.51 4.43
CA GLY A 170 -12.30 16.40 3.58
C GLY A 170 -11.42 15.16 3.75
N ALA A 171 -10.86 14.66 2.64
CA ALA A 171 -10.10 13.41 2.57
C ALA A 171 -8.63 13.57 3.07
N ALA A 172 -8.41 14.32 4.14
CA ALA A 172 -7.07 14.55 4.68
C ALA A 172 -6.56 13.34 5.50
N ASP A 173 -5.24 13.09 5.47
CA ASP A 173 -4.62 12.07 6.34
C ASP A 173 -4.75 12.46 7.82
N GLY A 174 -5.50 11.66 8.58
CA GLY A 174 -5.72 11.88 10.00
C GLY A 174 -4.44 11.94 10.83
N LYS A 175 -3.33 11.30 10.40
CA LYS A 175 -2.03 11.46 11.06
C LYS A 175 -1.43 12.85 10.82
N ALA A 176 -1.45 13.32 9.58
CA ALA A 176 -0.98 14.67 9.23
C ALA A 176 -1.80 15.75 9.96
N VAL A 177 -3.13 15.63 9.94
CA VAL A 177 -4.05 16.52 10.67
C VAL A 177 -3.73 16.53 12.17
N SER A 178 -3.53 15.36 12.78
CA SER A 178 -3.20 15.24 14.21
C SER A 178 -1.89 15.94 14.57
N ALA A 179 -0.86 15.77 13.74
CA ALA A 179 0.45 16.36 13.96
C ALA A 179 0.39 17.89 13.87
N LEU A 180 -0.21 18.42 12.80
CA LEU A 180 -0.34 19.86 12.56
C LEU A 180 -1.23 20.54 13.61
N LEU A 181 -2.38 19.95 13.94
CA LEU A 181 -3.30 20.51 14.94
C LEU A 181 -2.64 20.59 16.33
N LYS A 182 -1.86 19.57 16.69
CA LYS A 182 -1.12 19.55 17.96
C LYS A 182 -0.04 20.64 18.01
N GLN A 183 0.66 20.88 16.90
CA GLN A 183 1.66 21.94 16.79
C GLN A 183 1.01 23.32 16.93
N ALA A 184 -0.04 23.59 16.15
CA ALA A 184 -0.74 24.88 16.16
C ALA A 184 -1.35 25.23 17.54
N ILE A 185 -1.96 24.26 18.23
CA ILE A 185 -2.47 24.46 19.59
C ILE A 185 -1.35 24.83 20.57
N ASN A 186 -0.20 24.16 20.48
CA ASN A 186 0.95 24.44 21.36
C ASN A 186 1.52 25.85 21.14
N GLU A 187 1.48 26.37 19.92
CA GLU A 187 1.94 27.72 19.61
C GLU A 187 1.03 28.79 20.21
N VAL A 188 -0.29 28.54 20.23
CA VAL A 188 -1.30 29.50 20.74
C VAL A 188 -1.44 29.45 22.27
N THR A 189 -1.01 28.36 22.91
CA THR A 189 -1.15 28.13 24.36
C THR A 189 0.15 28.29 25.15
N LYS A 190 1.26 28.60 24.47
CA LYS A 190 2.48 29.15 25.09
C LYS A 190 2.23 30.57 25.59
#